data_AF-A0AA39CI47-F1
#
_entry.id   AF-A0AA39CI47-F1
#
_cell.length_a   1.000
_cell.length_b   1.000
_cell.length_c   1.000
_cell.angle_alpha   90.00
_cell.angle_beta   90.00
_cell.angle_gamma   90.00
#
_symmetry.space_group_name_H-M   'P 1'
#
loop_
_entity.id
_entity.type
_entity.pdbx_description
1 polymer ?
#
loop_
_entity_poly.entity_id
_entity_poly.type
_entity_poly.pdbx_seq_one_letter_code
_entity_poly.pdbx_strand_id
1 'polypeptide(L)'
;MYAGPSKRIASKAICPSCRLLAAFRPLSTSPVLRVKKRTPRNVREVRPDVPGSMAQTLELAKSSVKSRDEKPHYISPELAAGLQQLGFHSIPAVVNVLRELSAKAASLPPASAFSAISTQQRFIEMMEVALGSAEAALMRDPKVLRKAFHLLAQNYFHLRNSLGLKGFEILRMIFLAGELEAGIDAFAAILLLEKQAERTGKAAPDSTYFLRIGDFIKAKALARTDWRAVTMYLKEMTRFQGTKAFKRECYQLAKEFYSTVEPSRKSRVENPWLLQDYELPWKTFYEAARIYLLDLPEGKERDNVQADMELALRDGLYKYTDPRAVAPALRNDKVIPRHSKEWIQFATEAATKGEKDASFELAKYHLSKDGWYPKTEGKKPTKWTGIEWLGVSAALSSPDTTRMVYLYCGLAHVLRERGYLAEGRSWLSYARENIGEAGLDMSGAEKLIIDIEEVWKRTDSGDQAWERYVKTSEYYFTELDRVTPP
;
A
#
# COMPACT_ATOMS: atom_id res chain seq x y z
N MET A 1 31.68 -37.97 -2.25
CA MET A 1 31.90 -37.37 -3.58
C MET A 1 30.81 -37.87 -4.50
N TYR A 2 30.13 -36.93 -5.17
CA TYR A 2 29.24 -37.02 -6.35
C TYR A 2 28.64 -38.37 -6.80
N ALA A 3 27.30 -38.40 -6.87
CA ALA A 3 26.51 -38.40 -8.12
C ALA A 3 25.18 -39.12 -7.92
N GLY A 4 24.06 -38.40 -8.02
CA GLY A 4 22.75 -39.02 -8.26
C GLY A 4 22.58 -39.36 -9.74
N PRO A 5 21.58 -40.19 -10.09
CA PRO A 5 20.98 -40.13 -11.40
C PRO A 5 19.47 -39.88 -11.33
N SER A 6 19.07 -38.93 -12.17
CA SER A 6 17.71 -38.67 -12.65
C SER A 6 16.98 -39.91 -13.15
N LYS A 7 15.65 -39.93 -13.01
CA LYS A 7 14.73 -40.34 -14.09
C LYS A 7 13.37 -39.67 -13.93
N ARG A 8 13.04 -38.82 -14.90
CA ARG A 8 11.68 -38.41 -15.21
C ARG A 8 10.93 -39.61 -15.77
N ILE A 9 9.73 -39.89 -15.26
CA ILE A 9 8.66 -40.51 -16.04
C ILE A 9 7.45 -39.59 -15.90
N ALA A 10 7.10 -38.96 -17.02
CA ALA A 10 5.83 -38.30 -17.21
C ALA A 10 4.86 -39.30 -17.83
N SER A 11 3.69 -39.48 -17.23
CA SER A 11 2.52 -39.98 -17.94
C SER A 11 1.22 -39.44 -17.33
N LYS A 12 0.62 -38.48 -18.05
CA LYS A 12 -0.81 -38.21 -18.36
C LYS A 12 -1.84 -38.51 -17.23
N ALA A 13 -2.74 -37.61 -16.83
CA ALA A 13 -3.43 -36.58 -17.61
C ALA A 13 -3.59 -35.29 -16.79
N ILE A 14 -3.08 -34.17 -17.32
CA ILE A 14 -3.21 -32.85 -16.70
C ILE A 14 -4.20 -32.05 -17.54
N CYS A 15 -5.27 -31.60 -16.89
CA CYS A 15 -6.30 -30.74 -17.46
C CYS A 15 -5.69 -29.43 -18.00
N PRO A 16 -6.08 -28.95 -19.19
CA PRO A 16 -5.51 -27.72 -19.78
C PRO A 16 -5.71 -26.46 -18.92
N SER A 17 -6.75 -26.41 -18.06
CA SER A 17 -7.01 -25.27 -17.17
C SER A 17 -6.11 -25.22 -15.92
N CYS A 18 -5.30 -26.26 -15.65
CA CYS A 18 -4.39 -26.29 -14.50
C CYS A 18 -3.01 -25.68 -14.80
N ARG A 19 -2.73 -25.25 -16.03
CA ARG A 19 -1.42 -24.69 -16.43
C ARG A 19 -1.10 -23.30 -15.87
N LEU A 20 -2.05 -22.62 -15.23
CA LEU A 20 -1.81 -21.30 -14.61
C LEU A 20 -1.42 -21.37 -13.12
N LEU A 21 -1.46 -22.55 -12.49
CA LEU A 21 -1.18 -22.70 -11.04
C LEU A 21 0.28 -23.08 -10.72
N ALA A 22 1.12 -23.33 -11.73
CA ALA A 22 2.55 -23.63 -11.53
C ALA A 22 3.47 -22.40 -11.57
N ALA A 23 2.92 -21.18 -11.66
CA ALA A 23 3.67 -19.93 -11.82
C ALA A 23 3.60 -18.96 -10.63
N PHE A 24 2.99 -19.35 -9.51
CA PHE A 24 3.02 -18.54 -8.28
C PHE A 24 3.97 -19.15 -7.26
N ARG A 25 5.29 -19.06 -7.54
CA ARG A 25 6.22 -18.81 -6.45
C ARG A 25 6.02 -17.35 -6.04
N PRO A 26 5.73 -17.03 -4.77
CA PRO A 26 5.89 -15.66 -4.32
C PRO A 26 7.39 -15.35 -4.48
N LEU A 27 7.69 -14.43 -5.40
CA LEU A 27 9.02 -13.85 -5.48
C LEU A 27 9.23 -13.06 -4.20
N SER A 28 9.81 -13.75 -3.23
CA SER A 28 10.51 -13.20 -2.08
C SER A 28 11.40 -12.05 -2.57
N THR A 29 11.01 -10.82 -2.23
CA THR A 29 11.85 -9.65 -2.45
C THR A 29 12.65 -9.36 -1.18
N SER A 30 13.93 -9.77 -1.21
CA SER A 30 15.12 -9.27 -0.47
C SER A 30 15.72 -10.23 0.56
N PRO A 31 17.06 -10.41 0.56
CA PRO A 31 18.03 -9.31 0.56
C PRO A 31 19.14 -9.34 -0.51
N VAL A 32 19.52 -8.13 -0.89
CA VAL A 32 20.81 -7.67 -1.41
C VAL A 32 21.94 -8.71 -1.38
N LEU A 33 22.09 -9.46 -2.46
CA LEU A 33 23.38 -10.07 -2.81
C LEU A 33 24.29 -8.95 -3.32
N ARG A 34 25.27 -8.57 -2.50
CA ARG A 34 26.41 -7.73 -2.91
C ARG A 34 27.16 -8.43 -4.04
N VAL A 35 26.81 -8.13 -5.28
CA VAL A 35 27.66 -8.42 -6.43
C VAL A 35 28.88 -7.50 -6.34
N LYS A 36 30.02 -8.04 -5.89
CA LYS A 36 31.33 -7.40 -6.08
C LYS A 36 31.55 -7.26 -7.59
N LYS A 37 31.20 -6.11 -8.18
CA LYS A 37 31.65 -5.73 -9.51
C LYS A 37 33.16 -5.54 -9.45
N ARG A 38 33.92 -6.53 -9.95
CA ARG A 38 35.30 -6.33 -10.40
C ARG A 38 35.26 -5.29 -11.52
N THR A 39 35.75 -4.09 -11.26
CA THR A 39 36.08 -3.13 -12.31
C THR A 39 37.22 -3.70 -13.15
N PRO A 40 37.15 -3.66 -14.48
CA PRO A 40 38.31 -3.97 -15.31
C PRO A 40 39.40 -2.94 -15.01
N ARG A 41 40.55 -3.45 -14.59
CA ARG A 41 41.78 -2.71 -14.33
C ARG A 41 42.32 -2.25 -15.68
N ASN A 42 42.58 -0.95 -15.81
CA ASN A 42 43.30 -0.27 -16.90
C ASN A 42 42.46 0.05 -18.15
N VAL A 43 41.74 1.17 -18.12
CA VAL A 43 41.55 2.00 -19.31
C VAL A 43 42.28 3.31 -19.04
N ARG A 44 43.40 3.54 -19.72
CA ARG A 44 44.11 4.83 -19.72
C ARG A 44 43.23 5.81 -20.49
N GLU A 45 42.66 6.79 -19.81
CA GLU A 45 42.09 7.96 -20.46
C GLU A 45 43.20 8.77 -21.13
N VAL A 46 43.08 8.99 -22.43
CA VAL A 46 43.92 9.90 -23.19
C VAL A 46 43.52 11.33 -22.84
N ARG A 47 44.43 12.08 -22.22
CA ARG A 47 44.27 13.52 -21.97
C ARG A 47 44.67 14.29 -23.24
N PRO A 48 43.81 15.13 -23.83
CA PRO A 48 44.27 16.15 -24.76
C PRO A 48 44.89 17.30 -23.97
N ASP A 49 46.08 17.75 -24.37
CA ASP A 49 46.74 18.93 -23.82
C ASP A 49 45.94 20.18 -24.19
N VAL A 50 45.43 20.89 -23.16
CA VAL A 50 44.78 22.19 -23.31
C VAL A 50 45.57 23.22 -22.50
N PRO A 51 45.91 24.40 -23.07
CA PRO A 51 46.74 25.42 -22.41
C PRO A 51 46.16 25.93 -21.08
N GLY A 52 47.06 26.17 -20.11
CA GLY A 52 46.81 26.33 -18.67
C GLY A 52 45.92 27.48 -18.19
N SER A 53 45.32 28.28 -19.07
CA SER A 53 44.40 29.37 -18.68
C SER A 53 42.92 28.96 -18.67
N MET A 54 42.49 27.99 -19.49
CA MET A 54 41.11 27.46 -19.45
C MET A 54 40.92 26.32 -18.44
N ALA A 55 42.01 25.72 -17.95
CA ALA A 55 41.96 24.63 -16.99
C ALA A 55 41.50 25.11 -15.59
N GLN A 56 41.91 26.30 -15.15
CA GLN A 56 41.54 26.82 -13.82
C GLN A 56 40.06 27.22 -13.73
N THR A 57 39.48 27.78 -14.79
CA THR A 57 38.05 28.14 -14.83
C THR A 57 37.15 26.90 -14.93
N LEU A 58 37.61 25.85 -15.64
CA LEU A 58 36.92 24.56 -15.69
C LEU A 58 37.09 23.73 -14.42
N GLU A 59 38.20 23.87 -13.67
CA GLU A 59 38.36 23.19 -12.37
C GLU A 59 37.53 23.83 -11.26
N LEU A 60 37.34 25.16 -11.26
CA LEU A 60 36.40 25.83 -10.34
C LEU A 60 34.93 25.48 -10.66
N ALA A 61 34.58 25.29 -11.94
CA ALA A 61 33.24 24.81 -12.33
C ALA A 61 33.03 23.30 -12.10
N LYS A 62 34.09 22.48 -12.14
CA LYS A 62 34.01 21.03 -11.88
C LYS A 62 34.12 20.65 -10.40
N SER A 63 34.71 21.51 -9.56
CA SER A 63 34.87 21.26 -8.13
C SER A 63 33.61 21.54 -7.29
N SER A 64 32.59 22.21 -7.84
CA SER A 64 31.31 22.42 -7.15
C SER A 64 30.18 21.45 -7.55
N VAL A 65 30.38 20.58 -8.55
CA VAL A 65 29.28 19.77 -9.14
C VAL A 65 29.44 18.24 -8.94
N LYS A 66 30.37 17.78 -8.12
CA LYS A 66 30.44 16.35 -7.75
C LYS A 66 30.33 16.13 -6.25
N SER A 67 29.10 16.24 -5.74
CA SER A 67 28.68 15.42 -4.60
C SER A 67 28.87 13.96 -5.01
N ARG A 68 29.93 13.32 -4.50
CA ARG A 68 30.46 12.04 -5.00
C ARG A 68 29.59 10.82 -4.60
N ASP A 69 28.42 11.03 -3.98
CA ASP A 69 27.55 9.95 -3.49
C ASP A 69 26.04 10.13 -3.79
N GLU A 70 25.62 11.14 -4.57
CA GLU A 70 24.19 11.25 -4.92
C GLU A 70 23.82 10.34 -6.08
N LYS A 71 22.92 9.37 -5.82
CA LYS A 71 22.27 8.58 -6.87
C LYS A 71 21.65 9.53 -7.92
N PRO A 72 21.71 9.20 -9.22
CA PRO A 72 21.08 10.01 -10.25
C PRO A 72 19.59 10.19 -9.95
N HIS A 73 19.13 11.43 -9.93
CA HIS A 73 17.73 11.76 -9.70
C HIS A 73 16.92 11.43 -10.95
N TYR A 74 15.87 10.62 -10.80
CA TYR A 74 15.00 10.26 -11.90
C TYR A 74 14.06 11.44 -12.22
N ILE A 75 14.01 11.85 -13.49
CA ILE A 75 13.07 12.87 -13.99
C ILE A 75 11.90 12.13 -14.62
N SER A 76 10.71 12.22 -14.03
CA SER A 76 9.53 11.60 -14.61
C SER A 76 9.05 12.33 -15.87
N PRO A 77 8.32 11.65 -16.78
CA PRO A 77 7.71 12.30 -17.94
C PRO A 77 6.79 13.47 -17.56
N GLU A 78 6.07 13.36 -16.43
CA GLU A 78 5.18 14.41 -15.93
C GLU A 78 5.95 15.65 -15.49
N LEU A 79 7.08 15.48 -14.79
CA LEU A 79 7.97 16.58 -14.44
C LEU A 79 8.54 17.24 -15.69
N ALA A 80 9.01 16.45 -16.66
CA ALA A 80 9.59 16.98 -17.89
C ALA A 80 8.55 17.77 -18.71
N ALA A 81 7.38 17.19 -18.95
CA ALA A 81 6.31 17.83 -19.70
C ALA A 81 5.78 19.08 -18.98
N GLY A 82 5.61 19.02 -17.65
CA GLY A 82 5.16 20.18 -16.86
C GLY A 82 6.16 21.33 -16.91
N LEU A 83 7.46 21.06 -16.81
CA LEU A 83 8.50 22.09 -16.96
C LEU A 83 8.55 22.65 -18.38
N GLN A 84 8.37 21.82 -19.41
CA GLN A 84 8.25 22.30 -20.80
C GLN A 84 7.06 23.23 -21.00
N GLN A 85 5.91 22.93 -20.40
CA GLN A 85 4.73 23.79 -20.43
C GLN A 85 4.95 25.13 -19.72
N LEU A 86 5.86 25.19 -18.74
CA LEU A 86 6.28 26.44 -18.09
C LEU A 86 7.31 27.24 -18.92
N GLY A 87 7.75 26.71 -20.08
CA GLY A 87 8.69 27.38 -20.99
C GLY A 87 10.14 26.95 -20.85
N PHE A 88 10.44 25.92 -20.04
CA PHE A 88 11.79 25.40 -19.89
C PHE A 88 12.16 24.42 -21.01
N HIS A 89 13.39 24.49 -21.48
CA HIS A 89 13.94 23.66 -22.55
C HIS A 89 15.06 22.76 -22.04
N SER A 90 15.88 23.24 -21.09
CA SER A 90 17.02 22.51 -20.53
C SER A 90 16.63 21.67 -19.30
N ILE A 91 15.67 20.76 -19.46
CA ILE A 91 15.00 20.05 -18.34
C ILE A 91 15.97 19.47 -17.29
N PRO A 92 17.05 18.74 -17.65
CA PRO A 92 17.97 18.21 -16.65
C PRO A 92 18.70 19.32 -15.85
N ALA A 93 19.07 20.42 -16.51
CA ALA A 93 19.73 21.54 -15.86
C ALA A 93 18.77 22.27 -14.90
N VAL A 94 17.54 22.53 -15.36
CA VAL A 94 16.48 23.15 -14.54
C VAL A 94 16.19 22.32 -13.30
N VAL A 95 16.07 20.99 -13.42
CA VAL A 95 15.86 20.11 -12.28
C VAL A 95 17.02 20.18 -11.29
N ASN A 96 18.27 20.20 -11.75
CA ASN A 96 19.42 20.32 -10.85
C ASN A 96 19.42 21.65 -10.10
N VAL A 97 19.11 22.76 -10.78
CA VAL A 97 19.01 24.08 -10.16
C VAL A 97 17.87 24.12 -9.14
N LEU A 98 16.69 23.60 -9.48
CA LEU A 98 15.58 23.51 -8.53
C LEU A 98 15.95 22.69 -7.28
N ARG A 99 16.68 21.57 -7.45
CA ARG A 99 17.16 20.76 -6.33
C ARG A 99 18.15 21.53 -5.45
N GLU A 100 19.10 22.23 -6.05
CA GLU A 100 20.07 23.04 -5.31
C GLU A 100 19.39 24.21 -4.57
N LEU A 101 18.49 24.92 -5.24
CA LEU A 101 17.69 25.98 -4.64
C LEU A 101 16.82 25.43 -3.50
N SER A 102 16.24 24.24 -3.64
CA SER A 102 15.44 23.62 -2.57
C SER A 102 16.28 23.32 -1.32
N ALA A 103 17.52 22.86 -1.49
CA ALA A 103 18.43 22.59 -0.38
C ALA A 103 18.82 23.89 0.34
N LYS A 104 19.04 24.98 -0.41
CA LYS A 104 19.34 26.30 0.17
C LYS A 104 18.11 27.00 0.74
N ALA A 105 16.93 26.75 0.18
CA ALA A 105 15.66 27.27 0.68
C ALA A 105 15.28 26.67 2.04
N ALA A 106 15.68 25.43 2.31
CA ALA A 106 15.43 24.77 3.59
C ALA A 106 16.06 25.49 4.80
N SER A 107 17.08 26.32 4.60
CA SER A 107 17.67 27.17 5.66
C SER A 107 16.98 28.53 5.84
N LEU A 108 15.95 28.83 5.04
CA LEU A 108 15.20 30.08 5.09
C LEU A 108 13.82 29.86 5.73
N PRO A 109 13.21 30.89 6.32
CA PRO A 109 11.82 30.80 6.76
C PRO A 109 10.89 30.45 5.57
N PRO A 110 10.02 29.43 5.69
CA PRO A 110 9.21 28.93 4.57
C PRO A 110 8.38 30.00 3.85
N ALA A 111 7.80 30.95 4.60
CA ALA A 111 6.96 32.01 4.05
C ALA A 111 7.74 33.05 3.21
N SER A 112 9.05 33.21 3.44
CA SER A 112 9.89 34.18 2.72
C SER A 112 10.85 33.53 1.72
N ALA A 113 10.96 32.20 1.71
CA ALA A 113 11.92 31.45 0.89
C ALA A 113 11.81 31.76 -0.61
N PHE A 114 10.60 31.80 -1.17
CA PHE A 114 10.38 32.08 -2.60
C PHE A 114 10.66 33.55 -2.96
N SER A 115 10.32 34.49 -2.06
CA SER A 115 10.71 35.88 -2.22
C SER A 115 12.23 36.02 -2.20
N ALA A 116 12.91 35.32 -1.30
CA ALA A 116 14.37 35.36 -1.21
C ALA A 116 15.05 34.75 -2.46
N ILE A 117 14.57 33.60 -2.96
CA ILE A 117 15.11 32.96 -4.17
C ILE A 117 14.95 33.86 -5.41
N SER A 118 13.81 34.53 -5.55
CA SER A 118 13.51 35.39 -6.71
C SER A 118 14.22 36.75 -6.69
N THR A 119 14.64 37.24 -5.51
CA THR A 119 15.15 38.62 -5.36
C THR A 119 16.60 38.73 -4.90
N GLN A 120 17.16 37.74 -4.20
CA GLN A 120 18.53 37.83 -3.71
C GLN A 120 19.53 37.52 -4.83
N GLN A 121 20.48 38.42 -5.01
CA GLN A 121 21.48 38.37 -6.07
C GLN A 121 22.24 37.03 -6.12
N ARG A 122 22.59 36.44 -4.98
CA ARG A 122 23.27 35.14 -4.90
C ARG A 122 22.51 33.98 -5.56
N PHE A 123 21.17 34.00 -5.52
CA PHE A 123 20.35 32.97 -6.15
C PHE A 123 20.16 33.26 -7.63
N ILE A 124 20.03 34.55 -7.97
CA ILE A 124 19.94 35.04 -9.34
C ILE A 124 21.17 34.63 -10.15
N GLU A 125 22.37 34.89 -9.62
CA GLU A 125 23.64 34.55 -10.28
C GLU A 125 23.80 33.04 -10.47
N MET A 126 23.40 32.24 -9.47
CA MET A 126 23.40 30.77 -9.59
C MET A 126 22.51 30.30 -10.74
N MET A 127 21.30 30.86 -10.86
CA MET A 127 20.37 30.49 -11.93
C MET A 127 20.90 30.90 -13.31
N GLU A 128 21.47 32.10 -13.44
CA GLU A 128 22.05 32.58 -14.70
C GLU A 128 23.23 31.74 -15.15
N VAL A 129 24.13 31.38 -14.23
CA VAL A 129 25.31 30.55 -14.53
C VAL A 129 24.89 29.15 -15.01
N ALA A 130 23.82 28.59 -14.45
CA ALA A 130 23.41 27.22 -14.73
C ALA A 130 22.42 27.06 -15.90
N LEU A 131 21.54 28.05 -16.15
CA LEU A 131 20.44 27.95 -17.12
C LEU A 131 20.52 28.98 -18.26
N GLY A 132 21.43 29.96 -18.18
CA GLY A 132 21.45 31.10 -19.10
C GLY A 132 20.32 32.11 -18.81
N SER A 133 20.40 33.28 -19.45
CA SER A 133 19.56 34.44 -19.10
C SER A 133 18.06 34.23 -19.32
N ALA A 134 17.65 33.49 -20.37
CA ALA A 134 16.24 33.29 -20.70
C ALA A 134 15.53 32.36 -19.70
N GLU A 135 16.10 31.20 -19.39
CA GLU A 135 15.51 30.25 -18.42
C GLU A 135 15.69 30.75 -16.97
N ALA A 136 16.77 31.48 -16.67
CA ALA A 136 16.92 32.14 -15.38
C ALA A 136 15.86 33.22 -15.15
N ALA A 137 15.43 33.94 -16.19
CA ALA A 137 14.34 34.91 -16.09
C ALA A 137 13.00 34.24 -15.71
N LEU A 138 12.70 33.05 -16.27
CA LEU A 138 11.52 32.27 -15.87
C LEU A 138 11.57 31.88 -14.39
N MET A 139 12.74 31.49 -13.89
CA MET A 139 12.93 31.12 -12.48
C MET A 139 12.86 32.31 -11.51
N ARG A 140 12.95 33.55 -12.01
CA ARG A 140 12.72 34.77 -11.21
C ARG A 140 11.25 35.09 -11.03
N ASP A 141 10.37 34.65 -11.92
CA ASP A 141 8.93 34.81 -11.73
C ASP A 141 8.48 33.92 -10.55
N PRO A 142 8.00 34.50 -9.42
CA PRO A 142 7.60 33.74 -8.26
C PRO A 142 6.45 32.75 -8.54
N LYS A 143 5.60 33.02 -9.53
CA LYS A 143 4.51 32.10 -9.92
C LYS A 143 5.06 30.89 -10.68
N VAL A 144 5.95 31.11 -11.64
CA VAL A 144 6.60 30.01 -12.40
C VAL A 144 7.48 29.19 -11.46
N LEU A 145 8.25 29.84 -10.60
CA LEU A 145 9.12 29.19 -9.62
C LEU A 145 8.34 28.29 -8.67
N ARG A 146 7.20 28.77 -8.10
CA ARG A 146 6.35 27.94 -7.24
C ARG A 146 5.80 26.71 -7.96
N LYS A 147 5.33 26.87 -9.20
CA LYS A 147 4.85 25.74 -10.02
C LYS A 147 5.96 24.74 -10.36
N ALA A 148 7.15 25.23 -10.72
CA ALA A 148 8.32 24.38 -10.98
C ALA A 148 8.76 23.60 -9.73
N PHE A 149 8.75 24.25 -8.57
CA PHE A 149 8.98 23.61 -7.28
C PHE A 149 7.89 22.58 -6.94
N HIS A 150 6.61 22.86 -7.23
CA HIS A 150 5.50 21.92 -7.02
C HIS A 150 5.68 20.65 -7.85
N LEU A 151 6.01 20.78 -9.14
CA LEU A 151 6.31 19.64 -10.03
C LEU A 151 7.51 18.83 -9.51
N LEU A 152 8.58 19.50 -9.08
CA LEU A 152 9.74 18.82 -8.48
C LEU A 152 9.34 18.04 -7.22
N ALA A 153 8.49 18.64 -6.39
CA ALA A 153 8.01 18.05 -5.15
C ALA A 153 7.22 16.76 -5.39
N GLN A 154 6.30 16.77 -6.36
CA GLN A 154 5.56 15.58 -6.79
C GLN A 154 6.51 14.48 -7.31
N ASN A 155 7.53 14.84 -8.09
CA ASN A 155 8.51 13.89 -8.62
C ASN A 155 9.33 13.18 -7.53
N TYR A 156 9.52 13.78 -6.35
CA TYR A 156 10.19 13.13 -5.23
C TYR A 156 9.44 11.92 -4.67
N PHE A 157 8.12 11.88 -4.85
CA PHE A 157 7.29 10.73 -4.44
C PHE A 157 7.32 9.59 -5.46
N HIS A 158 7.77 9.81 -6.69
CA HIS A 158 7.90 8.76 -7.69
C HIS A 158 8.71 7.56 -7.15
N LEU A 159 8.29 6.33 -7.46
CA LEU A 159 8.88 5.07 -6.96
C LEU A 159 10.41 5.00 -7.10
N ARG A 160 10.96 5.61 -8.17
CA ARG A 160 12.41 5.64 -8.46
C ARG A 160 13.20 6.67 -7.63
N ASN A 161 12.54 7.67 -7.07
CA ASN A 161 13.19 8.75 -6.31
C ASN A 161 13.14 8.49 -4.81
N SER A 162 12.04 7.97 -4.26
CA SER A 162 11.94 7.52 -2.85
C SER A 162 12.43 8.54 -1.79
N LEU A 163 12.24 9.84 -2.05
CA LEU A 163 12.67 10.95 -1.19
C LEU A 163 11.45 11.74 -0.67
N GLY A 164 10.47 11.02 -0.13
CA GLY A 164 9.17 11.58 0.25
C GLY A 164 9.25 12.74 1.25
N LEU A 165 10.17 12.71 2.20
CA LEU A 165 10.34 13.81 3.17
C LEU A 165 10.78 15.12 2.49
N LYS A 166 11.70 15.05 1.51
CA LYS A 166 12.14 16.24 0.75
C LYS A 166 11.00 16.80 -0.11
N GLY A 167 10.21 15.92 -0.74
CA GLY A 167 9.02 16.32 -1.47
C GLY A 167 8.00 17.02 -0.58
N PHE A 168 7.72 16.46 0.60
CA PHE A 168 6.81 17.06 1.59
C PHE A 168 7.28 18.46 2.04
N GLU A 169 8.55 18.61 2.39
CA GLU A 169 9.11 19.90 2.82
C GLU A 169 8.97 20.98 1.75
N ILE A 170 9.18 20.61 0.49
CA ILE A 170 8.99 21.53 -0.64
C ILE A 170 7.51 21.92 -0.77
N LEU A 171 6.58 20.94 -0.76
CA LEU A 171 5.13 21.23 -0.82
C LEU A 171 4.70 22.17 0.31
N ARG A 172 5.22 21.96 1.52
CA ARG A 172 4.96 22.82 2.68
C ARG A 172 5.43 24.25 2.45
N MET A 173 6.66 24.44 1.96
CA MET A 173 7.18 25.77 1.66
C MET A 173 6.33 26.49 0.61
N ILE A 174 5.93 25.79 -0.46
CA ILE A 174 5.11 26.38 -1.53
C ILE A 174 3.71 26.76 -1.02
N PHE A 175 3.10 25.91 -0.20
CA PHE A 175 1.81 26.18 0.44
C PHE A 175 1.87 27.43 1.34
N LEU A 176 2.88 27.52 2.20
CA LEU A 176 3.06 28.70 3.07
C LEU A 176 3.41 29.97 2.30
N ALA A 177 3.95 29.84 1.09
CA ALA A 177 4.15 30.94 0.15
C ALA A 177 2.89 31.30 -0.66
N GLY A 178 1.73 30.69 -0.38
CA GLY A 178 0.43 31.07 -0.93
C GLY A 178 -0.10 30.22 -2.10
N GLU A 179 0.56 29.11 -2.46
CA GLU A 179 0.05 28.18 -3.47
C GLU A 179 -0.88 27.15 -2.83
N LEU A 180 -2.19 27.35 -2.98
CA LEU A 180 -3.20 26.56 -2.26
C LEU A 180 -3.24 25.09 -2.69
N GLU A 181 -2.97 24.80 -3.97
CA GLU A 181 -2.93 23.42 -4.49
C GLU A 181 -1.85 22.58 -3.81
N ALA A 182 -0.71 23.19 -3.45
CA ALA A 182 0.34 22.51 -2.73
C ALA A 182 -0.08 22.07 -1.32
N GLY A 183 -1.12 22.69 -0.73
CA GLY A 183 -1.68 22.27 0.56
C GLY A 183 -2.39 20.91 0.48
N ILE A 184 -3.08 20.63 -0.63
CA ILE A 184 -3.73 19.33 -0.90
C ILE A 184 -2.68 18.24 -1.01
N ASP A 185 -1.68 18.47 -1.86
CA ASP A 185 -0.59 17.53 -2.08
C ASP A 185 0.26 17.34 -0.81
N ALA A 186 0.51 18.40 -0.04
CA ALA A 186 1.23 18.31 1.22
C ALA A 186 0.49 17.42 2.23
N PHE A 187 -0.84 17.51 2.31
CA PHE A 187 -1.63 16.64 3.17
C PHE A 187 -1.58 15.17 2.70
N ALA A 188 -1.69 14.93 1.38
CA ALA A 188 -1.54 13.60 0.82
C ALA A 188 -0.16 12.99 1.15
N ALA A 189 0.89 13.81 1.06
CA ALA A 189 2.24 13.42 1.43
C ALA A 189 2.37 13.05 2.91
N ILE A 190 1.72 13.78 3.83
CA ILE A 190 1.69 13.44 5.26
C ILE A 190 1.10 12.04 5.44
N LEU A 191 -0.10 11.79 4.91
CA LEU A 191 -0.78 10.50 5.04
C LEU A 191 0.06 9.34 4.48
N LEU A 192 0.78 9.58 3.38
CA LEU A 192 1.68 8.59 2.79
C LEU A 192 2.90 8.31 3.68
N LEU A 193 3.51 9.36 4.24
CA LEU A 193 4.67 9.24 5.11
C LEU A 193 4.33 8.57 6.44
N GLU A 194 3.16 8.86 7.03
CA GLU A 194 2.65 8.17 8.23
C GLU A 194 2.47 6.67 7.98
N LYS A 195 1.81 6.30 6.88
CA LYS A 195 1.64 4.89 6.49
C LYS A 195 2.97 4.17 6.27
N GLN A 196 3.99 4.87 5.77
CA GLN A 196 5.35 4.32 5.64
C GLN A 196 6.03 4.17 7.01
N ALA A 197 5.85 5.14 7.90
CA ALA A 197 6.36 5.11 9.27
C ALA A 197 5.78 3.91 10.04
N GLU A 198 4.46 3.71 10.00
CA GLU A 198 3.77 2.54 10.59
C GLU A 198 4.35 1.21 10.10
N ARG A 199 4.55 1.08 8.78
CA ARG A 199 5.10 -0.15 8.17
C ARG A 199 6.56 -0.41 8.51
N THR A 200 7.33 0.64 8.78
CA THR A 200 8.78 0.53 8.99
C THR A 200 9.20 0.70 10.45
N GLY A 201 8.23 0.94 11.35
CA GLY A 201 8.49 1.25 12.76
C GLY A 201 9.28 2.53 12.98
N LYS A 202 9.33 3.43 11.99
CA LYS A 202 10.06 4.69 12.07
C LYS A 202 9.18 5.78 12.68
N ALA A 203 9.82 6.80 13.27
CA ALA A 203 9.10 7.98 13.74
C ALA A 203 8.38 8.67 12.56
N ALA A 204 7.10 8.97 12.76
CA ALA A 204 6.34 9.80 11.83
C ALA A 204 6.91 11.23 11.79
N PRO A 205 6.66 11.99 10.71
CA PRO A 205 6.96 13.42 10.68
C PRO A 205 6.30 14.14 11.86
N ASP A 206 6.94 15.19 12.36
CA ASP A 206 6.49 15.98 13.52
C ASP A 206 5.02 16.46 13.38
N SER A 207 4.20 16.17 14.39
CA SER A 207 2.74 16.35 14.42
C SER A 207 2.30 17.81 14.45
N THR A 208 3.19 18.73 14.81
CA THR A 208 2.86 20.16 14.90
C THR A 208 2.48 20.77 13.54
N TYR A 209 3.01 20.21 12.45
CA TYR A 209 2.76 20.66 11.08
C TYR A 209 1.42 20.16 10.50
N PHE A 210 0.82 19.15 11.15
CA PHE A 210 -0.48 18.61 10.80
C PHE A 210 -1.60 19.63 11.00
N LEU A 211 -1.47 20.53 11.98
CA LEU A 211 -2.57 21.41 12.39
C LEU A 211 -2.97 22.41 11.29
N ARG A 212 -2.02 23.16 10.71
CA ARG A 212 -2.35 24.18 9.69
C ARG A 212 -2.81 23.60 8.36
N ILE A 213 -2.14 22.56 7.87
CA ILE A 213 -2.52 21.91 6.62
C ILE A 213 -3.83 21.13 6.83
N GLY A 214 -4.00 20.47 7.97
CA GLY A 214 -5.23 19.80 8.38
C GLY A 214 -6.43 20.76 8.47
N ASP A 215 -6.27 21.93 9.09
CA ASP A 215 -7.31 22.96 9.15
C ASP A 215 -7.68 23.48 7.76
N PHE A 216 -6.70 23.66 6.88
CA PHE A 216 -6.94 24.03 5.48
C PHE A 216 -7.75 22.95 4.75
N ILE A 217 -7.39 21.68 4.89
CA ILE A 217 -8.13 20.56 4.29
C ILE A 217 -9.54 20.46 4.85
N LYS A 218 -9.70 20.59 6.17
CA LYS A 218 -11.01 20.63 6.83
C LYS A 218 -11.88 21.77 6.28
N ALA A 219 -11.34 22.98 6.17
CA ALA A 219 -12.07 24.13 5.64
C ALA A 219 -12.49 23.91 4.18
N LYS A 220 -11.58 23.40 3.33
CA LYS A 220 -11.87 23.07 1.92
C LYS A 220 -12.93 21.98 1.78
N ALA A 221 -12.86 20.95 2.61
CA ALA A 221 -13.80 19.83 2.65
C ALA A 221 -15.21 20.28 3.07
N LEU A 222 -15.32 21.02 4.18
CA LEU A 222 -16.61 21.53 4.67
C LEU A 222 -17.24 22.56 3.71
N ALA A 223 -16.41 23.33 3.02
CA ALA A 223 -16.87 24.25 1.98
C ALA A 223 -17.28 23.55 0.67
N ARG A 224 -17.06 22.23 0.54
CA ARG A 224 -17.37 21.44 -0.67
C ARG A 224 -16.70 21.96 -1.94
N THR A 225 -15.54 22.59 -1.78
CA THR A 225 -14.82 23.27 -2.88
C THR A 225 -13.82 22.37 -3.59
N ASP A 226 -13.40 21.28 -2.97
CA ASP A 226 -12.43 20.35 -3.55
C ASP A 226 -12.71 18.92 -3.11
N TRP A 227 -12.99 18.05 -4.08
CA TRP A 227 -13.30 16.64 -3.83
C TRP A 227 -12.13 15.87 -3.20
N ARG A 228 -10.89 16.23 -3.52
CA ARG A 228 -9.68 15.60 -2.95
C ARG A 228 -9.62 15.91 -1.45
N ALA A 229 -9.88 17.17 -1.10
CA ALA A 229 -9.94 17.59 0.29
C ALA A 229 -11.06 16.87 1.06
N VAL A 230 -12.26 16.73 0.47
CA VAL A 230 -13.37 15.99 1.07
C VAL A 230 -12.99 14.53 1.34
N THR A 231 -12.44 13.83 0.33
CA THR A 231 -12.01 12.44 0.48
C THR A 231 -10.94 12.28 1.55
N MET A 232 -9.91 13.14 1.58
CA MET A 232 -8.85 13.08 2.58
C MET A 232 -9.36 13.38 3.98
N TYR A 233 -10.18 14.42 4.11
CA TYR A 233 -10.80 14.79 5.38
C TYR A 233 -11.62 13.63 5.93
N LEU A 234 -12.54 13.07 5.12
CA LEU A 234 -13.38 11.94 5.54
C LEU A 234 -12.55 10.71 5.89
N LYS A 235 -11.55 10.35 5.07
CA LYS A 235 -10.63 9.24 5.36
C LYS A 235 -9.93 9.43 6.70
N GLU A 236 -9.48 10.63 6.97
CA GLU A 236 -8.81 10.95 8.24
C GLU A 236 -9.80 10.89 9.40
N MET A 237 -10.99 11.48 9.26
CA MET A 237 -12.04 11.45 10.29
C MET A 237 -12.54 10.02 10.60
N THR A 238 -12.56 9.12 9.62
CA THR A 238 -12.91 7.70 9.84
C THR A 238 -11.91 6.94 10.74
N ARG A 239 -10.70 7.46 10.94
CA ARG A 239 -9.72 6.90 11.89
C ARG A 239 -9.96 7.34 13.33
N PHE A 240 -10.66 8.46 13.55
CA PHE A 240 -10.90 8.99 14.89
C PHE A 240 -12.13 8.34 15.53
N GLN A 241 -11.98 7.90 16.78
CA GLN A 241 -13.12 7.53 17.63
C GLN A 241 -13.82 8.80 18.13
N GLY A 242 -14.66 9.39 17.27
CA GLY A 242 -15.47 10.56 17.59
C GLY A 242 -16.80 10.23 18.26
N THR A 243 -17.53 11.27 18.68
CA THR A 243 -18.90 11.13 19.19
C THR A 243 -19.86 10.69 18.08
N LYS A 244 -21.03 10.16 18.46
CA LYS A 244 -22.11 9.82 17.52
C LYS A 244 -22.49 11.00 16.61
N ALA A 245 -22.56 12.22 17.16
CA ALA A 245 -22.88 13.42 16.40
C ALA A 245 -21.84 13.70 15.30
N PHE A 246 -20.56 13.57 15.66
CA PHE A 246 -19.46 13.75 14.71
C PHE A 246 -19.46 12.69 13.60
N LYS A 247 -19.70 11.42 13.93
CA LYS A 247 -19.83 10.34 12.93
C LYS A 247 -21.02 10.58 11.99
N ARG A 248 -22.13 11.11 12.51
CA ARG A 248 -23.29 11.51 11.71
C ARG A 248 -22.92 12.60 10.70
N GLU A 249 -22.19 13.63 11.11
CA GLU A 249 -21.74 14.71 10.22
C GLU A 249 -20.83 14.18 9.11
N CYS A 250 -19.87 13.32 9.46
CA CYS A 250 -18.99 12.68 8.48
C CYS A 250 -19.79 11.83 7.48
N TYR A 251 -20.77 11.06 7.97
CA TYR A 251 -21.67 10.28 7.12
C TYR A 251 -22.48 11.15 6.16
N GLN A 252 -23.06 12.26 6.63
CA GLN A 252 -23.81 13.18 5.76
C GLN A 252 -22.92 13.85 4.71
N LEU A 253 -21.72 14.30 5.11
CA LEU A 253 -20.75 14.87 4.17
C LEU A 253 -20.34 13.83 3.11
N ALA A 254 -20.10 12.59 3.51
CA ALA A 254 -19.77 11.50 2.59
C ALA A 254 -20.93 11.18 1.63
N LYS A 255 -22.17 11.22 2.12
CA LYS A 255 -23.38 10.99 1.32
C LYS A 255 -23.60 12.08 0.27
N GLU A 256 -23.45 13.35 0.66
CA GLU A 256 -23.54 14.49 -0.26
C GLU A 256 -22.40 14.47 -1.30
N PHE A 257 -21.19 14.12 -0.86
CA PHE A 257 -20.06 13.98 -1.76
C PHE A 257 -20.31 12.85 -2.78
N TYR A 258 -20.83 11.73 -2.31
CA TYR A 258 -21.17 10.60 -3.15
C TYR A 258 -22.20 10.94 -4.23
N SER A 259 -23.21 11.75 -3.90
CA SER A 259 -24.27 12.13 -4.84
C SER A 259 -23.85 13.18 -5.88
N THR A 260 -22.72 13.88 -5.66
CA THR A 260 -22.25 14.97 -6.53
C THR A 260 -21.13 14.55 -7.48
N VAL A 261 -20.55 13.36 -7.29
CA VAL A 261 -19.43 12.88 -8.13
C VAL A 261 -19.90 11.79 -9.08
N GLU A 262 -19.64 11.99 -10.36
CA GLU A 262 -19.88 10.96 -11.37
C GLU A 262 -18.83 9.82 -11.25
N PRO A 263 -19.26 8.54 -11.32
CA PRO A 263 -18.32 7.42 -11.38
C PRO A 263 -17.45 7.50 -12.63
N SER A 264 -16.15 7.74 -12.46
CA SER A 264 -15.19 7.68 -13.58
C SER A 264 -14.07 6.68 -13.30
N ARG A 265 -13.80 5.82 -14.29
CA ARG A 265 -12.63 4.92 -14.27
C ARG A 265 -11.31 5.65 -14.52
N LYS A 266 -11.37 6.83 -15.15
CA LYS A 266 -10.20 7.59 -15.65
C LYS A 266 -9.47 8.38 -14.56
N SER A 267 -10.16 8.73 -13.46
CA SER A 267 -9.59 9.59 -12.40
C SER A 267 -8.27 9.07 -11.79
N ARG A 268 -8.06 7.74 -11.72
CA ARG A 268 -6.78 7.18 -11.20
C ARG A 268 -5.58 7.34 -12.13
N VAL A 269 -5.81 7.37 -13.44
CA VAL A 269 -4.73 7.38 -14.45
C VAL A 269 -4.19 8.80 -14.63
N GLU A 270 -5.05 9.80 -14.43
CA GLU A 270 -4.73 11.22 -14.64
C GLU A 270 -4.11 11.89 -13.40
N ASN A 271 -4.19 11.24 -12.24
CA ASN A 271 -3.65 11.77 -11.00
C ASN A 271 -2.11 11.62 -10.93
N PRO A 272 -1.38 12.65 -10.46
CA PRO A 272 0.02 12.54 -10.07
C PRO A 272 0.23 11.35 -9.15
N TRP A 273 1.41 10.73 -9.16
CA TRP A 273 1.72 9.53 -8.36
C TRP A 273 1.33 9.68 -6.88
N LEU A 274 1.54 10.86 -6.32
CA LEU A 274 1.15 11.23 -4.96
C LEU A 274 -0.37 11.14 -4.69
N LEU A 275 -1.19 11.36 -5.73
CA LEU A 275 -2.65 11.39 -5.70
C LEU A 275 -3.31 10.13 -6.31
N GLN A 276 -2.53 9.13 -6.72
CA GLN A 276 -3.08 7.89 -7.30
C GLN A 276 -3.83 7.02 -6.25
N ASP A 277 -3.49 7.20 -4.97
CA ASP A 277 -4.03 6.42 -3.85
C ASP A 277 -5.26 7.05 -3.17
N TYR A 278 -5.88 8.07 -3.78
CA TYR A 278 -7.10 8.66 -3.21
C TYR A 278 -8.23 7.63 -3.16
N GLU A 279 -9.00 7.70 -2.07
CA GLU A 279 -10.15 6.83 -1.94
C GLU A 279 -11.25 7.26 -2.90
N LEU A 280 -11.83 6.28 -3.59
CA LEU A 280 -12.94 6.53 -4.49
C LEU A 280 -14.18 6.91 -3.67
N PRO A 281 -15.07 7.77 -4.20
CA PRO A 281 -16.24 8.27 -3.46
C PRO A 281 -17.08 7.16 -2.81
N TRP A 282 -17.29 6.03 -3.53
CA TRP A 282 -18.04 4.89 -3.01
C TRP A 282 -17.43 4.35 -1.71
N LYS A 283 -16.10 4.31 -1.60
CA LYS A 283 -15.41 3.72 -0.46
C LYS A 283 -15.45 4.65 0.74
N THR A 284 -15.28 5.95 0.51
CA THR A 284 -15.42 6.96 1.56
C THR A 284 -16.84 6.98 2.13
N PHE A 285 -17.84 6.84 1.25
CA PHE A 285 -19.25 6.71 1.67
C PHE A 285 -19.52 5.42 2.45
N TYR A 286 -19.03 4.29 1.95
CA TYR A 286 -19.12 3.00 2.63
C TYR A 286 -18.52 3.03 4.05
N GLU A 287 -17.28 3.53 4.21
CA GLU A 287 -16.62 3.58 5.52
C GLU A 287 -17.32 4.53 6.50
N ALA A 288 -17.75 5.71 6.04
CA ALA A 288 -18.47 6.65 6.89
C ALA A 288 -19.83 6.08 7.35
N ALA A 289 -20.55 5.42 6.44
CA ALA A 289 -21.80 4.73 6.78
C ALA A 289 -21.56 3.59 7.79
N ARG A 290 -20.55 2.74 7.53
CA ARG A 290 -20.17 1.62 8.42
C ARG A 290 -19.85 2.09 9.84
N ILE A 291 -19.03 3.14 9.97
CA ILE A 291 -18.63 3.67 11.29
C ILE A 291 -19.81 4.29 12.02
N TYR A 292 -20.69 5.02 11.32
CA TYR A 292 -21.86 5.61 11.94
C TYR A 292 -22.89 4.57 12.36
N LEU A 293 -23.05 3.51 11.57
CA LEU A 293 -23.97 2.41 11.84
C LEU A 293 -23.71 1.74 13.20
N LEU A 294 -22.45 1.67 13.64
CA LEU A 294 -22.06 1.10 14.95
C LEU A 294 -22.72 1.81 16.14
N ASP A 295 -23.06 3.09 16.01
CA ASP A 295 -23.66 3.91 17.08
C ASP A 295 -25.19 4.03 16.99
N LEU A 296 -25.81 3.33 16.03
CA LEU A 296 -27.25 3.40 15.78
C LEU A 296 -27.98 2.22 16.44
N PRO A 297 -28.99 2.49 17.30
CA PRO A 297 -29.90 1.44 17.74
C PRO A 297 -30.75 0.92 16.57
N GLU A 298 -31.41 -0.22 16.74
CA GLU A 298 -32.36 -0.71 15.75
C GLU A 298 -33.46 0.31 15.46
N GLY A 299 -33.84 0.43 14.18
CA GLY A 299 -34.87 1.36 13.73
C GLY A 299 -34.59 1.94 12.34
N LYS A 300 -35.53 2.79 11.88
CA LYS A 300 -35.54 3.33 10.51
C LYS A 300 -34.24 4.02 10.08
N GLU A 301 -33.59 4.75 10.99
CA GLU A 301 -32.32 5.42 10.68
C GLU A 301 -31.21 4.41 10.39
N ARG A 302 -31.11 3.35 11.21
CA ARG A 302 -30.16 2.25 11.00
C ARG A 302 -30.42 1.53 9.69
N ASP A 303 -31.68 1.25 9.36
CA ASP A 303 -32.06 0.59 8.11
C ASP A 303 -31.67 1.41 6.89
N ASN A 304 -31.88 2.73 6.94
CA ASN A 304 -31.48 3.63 5.87
C ASN A 304 -29.95 3.67 5.69
N VAL A 305 -29.19 3.80 6.78
CA VAL A 305 -27.72 3.83 6.72
C VAL A 305 -27.18 2.48 6.22
N GLN A 306 -27.81 1.37 6.60
CA GLN A 306 -27.48 0.04 6.12
C GLN A 306 -27.74 -0.09 4.61
N ALA A 307 -28.88 0.39 4.11
CA ALA A 307 -29.19 0.39 2.68
C ALA A 307 -28.23 1.28 1.87
N ASP A 308 -27.84 2.43 2.43
CA ASP A 308 -26.84 3.33 1.85
C ASP A 308 -25.44 2.67 1.77
N MET A 309 -25.05 1.93 2.81
CA MET A 309 -23.82 1.13 2.82
C MET A 309 -23.85 0.02 1.74
N GLU A 310 -24.98 -0.66 1.58
CA GLU A 310 -25.19 -1.68 0.54
C GLU A 310 -25.14 -1.08 -0.88
N LEU A 311 -25.74 0.09 -1.08
CA LEU A 311 -25.68 0.84 -2.34
C LEU A 311 -24.23 1.20 -2.69
N ALA A 312 -23.46 1.73 -1.74
CA ALA A 312 -22.06 2.08 -1.93
C ALA A 312 -21.23 0.86 -2.38
N LEU A 313 -21.47 -0.32 -1.80
CA LEU A 313 -20.80 -1.56 -2.20
C LEU A 313 -21.19 -2.02 -3.60
N ARG A 314 -22.48 -2.00 -3.95
CA ARG A 314 -22.93 -2.33 -5.31
C ARG A 314 -22.29 -1.41 -6.34
N ASP A 315 -22.24 -0.11 -6.06
CA ASP A 315 -21.65 0.84 -6.98
C ASP A 315 -20.12 0.69 -7.06
N GLY A 316 -19.45 0.36 -5.94
CA GLY A 316 -18.05 -0.03 -5.92
C GLY A 316 -17.74 -1.20 -6.86
N LEU A 317 -18.59 -2.23 -6.86
CA LEU A 317 -18.48 -3.41 -7.72
C LEU A 317 -18.80 -3.13 -9.19
N TYR A 318 -19.96 -2.53 -9.47
CA TYR A 318 -20.49 -2.49 -10.84
C TYR A 318 -20.16 -1.19 -11.58
N LYS A 319 -20.24 -0.04 -10.89
CA LYS A 319 -19.98 1.27 -11.53
C LYS A 319 -18.48 1.57 -11.56
N TYR A 320 -17.82 1.45 -10.41
CA TYR A 320 -16.39 1.72 -10.27
C TYR A 320 -15.52 0.52 -10.66
N THR A 321 -16.06 -0.71 -10.62
CA THR A 321 -15.28 -1.95 -10.84
C THR A 321 -14.02 -2.00 -9.97
N ASP A 322 -14.10 -1.49 -8.75
CA ASP A 322 -12.98 -1.45 -7.81
C ASP A 322 -12.86 -2.84 -7.13
N PRO A 323 -11.73 -3.57 -7.33
CA PRO A 323 -11.53 -4.87 -6.70
C PRO A 323 -11.64 -4.83 -5.17
N ARG A 324 -11.40 -3.66 -4.56
CA ARG A 324 -11.47 -3.45 -3.11
C ARG A 324 -12.90 -3.51 -2.57
N ALA A 325 -13.93 -3.42 -3.41
CA ALA A 325 -15.33 -3.59 -3.03
C ALA A 325 -15.71 -5.07 -2.85
N VAL A 326 -14.93 -6.00 -3.42
CA VAL A 326 -15.30 -7.42 -3.47
C VAL A 326 -15.35 -8.05 -2.08
N ALA A 327 -14.27 -7.96 -1.29
CA ALA A 327 -14.24 -8.61 0.01
C ALA A 327 -15.35 -8.11 0.97
N PRO A 328 -15.59 -6.79 1.11
CA PRO A 328 -16.72 -6.29 1.88
C PRO A 328 -18.09 -6.72 1.34
N ALA A 329 -18.26 -6.77 0.01
CA ALA A 329 -19.52 -7.19 -0.61
C ALA A 329 -19.81 -8.68 -0.42
N LEU A 330 -18.79 -9.54 -0.43
CA LEU A 330 -18.94 -10.98 -0.17
C LEU A 330 -19.44 -11.28 1.24
N ARG A 331 -19.22 -10.38 2.20
CA ARG A 331 -19.73 -10.50 3.58
C ARG A 331 -21.15 -9.97 3.76
N ASN A 332 -21.71 -9.32 2.73
CA ASN A 332 -23.02 -8.69 2.79
C ASN A 332 -24.01 -9.42 1.88
N ASP A 333 -24.82 -10.30 2.48
CA ASP A 333 -25.78 -11.16 1.78
C ASP A 333 -26.84 -10.38 0.97
N LYS A 334 -27.09 -9.12 1.33
CA LYS A 334 -28.01 -8.25 0.58
C LYS A 334 -27.37 -7.66 -0.68
N VAL A 335 -26.04 -7.51 -0.71
CA VAL A 335 -25.29 -7.02 -1.88
C VAL A 335 -25.04 -8.16 -2.86
N ILE A 336 -24.42 -9.25 -2.39
CA ILE A 336 -24.23 -10.47 -3.15
C ILE A 336 -24.72 -11.64 -2.29
N PRO A 337 -25.79 -12.34 -2.68
CA PRO A 337 -26.29 -13.48 -1.92
C PRO A 337 -25.21 -14.54 -1.72
N ARG A 338 -24.95 -14.91 -0.46
CA ARG A 338 -23.88 -15.84 -0.10
C ARG A 338 -24.04 -17.16 -0.84
N HIS A 339 -22.93 -17.68 -1.35
CA HIS A 339 -22.86 -18.94 -2.10
C HIS A 339 -23.62 -18.97 -3.44
N SER A 340 -24.16 -17.84 -3.90
CA SER A 340 -24.67 -17.71 -5.27
C SER A 340 -23.54 -17.90 -6.29
N LYS A 341 -23.91 -18.14 -7.56
CA LYS A 341 -22.91 -18.25 -8.65
C LYS A 341 -22.03 -16.99 -8.75
N GLU A 342 -22.66 -15.84 -8.58
CA GLU A 342 -21.99 -14.52 -8.59
C GLU A 342 -21.03 -14.37 -7.41
N TRP A 343 -21.45 -14.78 -6.21
CA TRP A 343 -20.58 -14.80 -5.02
C TRP A 343 -19.32 -15.64 -5.24
N ILE A 344 -19.47 -16.85 -5.79
CA ILE A 344 -18.34 -17.74 -6.06
C ILE A 344 -17.40 -17.13 -7.09
N GLN A 345 -17.95 -16.50 -8.14
CA GLN A 345 -17.16 -15.84 -9.17
C GLN A 345 -16.34 -14.69 -8.57
N PHE A 346 -16.97 -13.74 -7.88
CA PHE A 346 -16.27 -12.61 -7.28
C PHE A 346 -15.26 -13.04 -6.23
N ALA A 347 -15.59 -14.02 -5.38
CA ALA A 347 -14.66 -14.59 -4.40
C ALA A 347 -13.42 -15.20 -5.09
N THR A 348 -13.62 -15.94 -6.17
CA THR A 348 -12.51 -16.53 -6.94
C THR A 348 -11.66 -15.45 -7.60
N GLU A 349 -12.26 -14.43 -8.21
CA GLU A 349 -11.53 -13.33 -8.85
C GLU A 349 -10.73 -12.48 -7.84
N ALA A 350 -11.28 -12.23 -6.65
CA ALA A 350 -10.55 -11.50 -5.60
C ALA A 350 -9.43 -12.36 -4.99
N ALA A 351 -9.70 -13.63 -4.70
CA ALA A 351 -8.70 -14.56 -4.18
C ALA A 351 -7.52 -14.75 -5.14
N THR A 352 -7.79 -14.89 -6.45
CA THR A 352 -6.73 -14.97 -7.49
C THR A 352 -5.91 -13.68 -7.63
N LYS A 353 -6.44 -12.52 -7.22
CA LYS A 353 -5.70 -11.25 -7.14
C LYS A 353 -4.90 -11.09 -5.84
N GLY A 354 -4.85 -12.11 -4.99
CA GLY A 354 -4.11 -12.09 -3.74
C GLY A 354 -4.85 -11.42 -2.58
N GLU A 355 -6.18 -11.31 -2.66
CA GLU A 355 -6.98 -10.84 -1.53
C GLU A 355 -7.19 -11.99 -0.53
N LYS A 356 -6.65 -11.83 0.68
CA LYS A 356 -6.59 -12.88 1.69
C LYS A 356 -7.97 -13.22 2.26
N ASP A 357 -8.84 -12.24 2.44
CA ASP A 357 -10.15 -12.47 3.07
C ASP A 357 -11.13 -13.17 2.13
N ALA A 358 -11.09 -12.87 0.84
CA ALA A 358 -11.82 -13.57 -0.20
C ALA A 358 -11.32 -15.02 -0.35
N SER A 359 -10.01 -15.23 -0.21
CA SER A 359 -9.42 -16.57 -0.17
C SER A 359 -9.95 -17.37 1.02
N PHE A 360 -10.07 -16.73 2.20
CA PHE A 360 -10.63 -17.36 3.40
C PHE A 360 -12.11 -17.70 3.26
N GLU A 361 -12.94 -16.77 2.76
CA GLU A 361 -14.37 -17.02 2.55
C GLU A 361 -14.60 -18.13 1.51
N LEU A 362 -13.84 -18.12 0.41
CA LEU A 362 -13.89 -19.17 -0.61
C LEU A 362 -13.47 -20.52 -0.03
N ALA A 363 -12.48 -20.54 0.85
CA ALA A 363 -12.09 -21.73 1.59
C ALA A 363 -13.23 -22.27 2.46
N LYS A 364 -13.86 -21.42 3.29
CA LYS A 364 -15.00 -21.81 4.15
C LYS A 364 -16.14 -22.41 3.31
N TYR A 365 -16.47 -21.80 2.17
CA TYR A 365 -17.48 -22.31 1.25
C TYR A 365 -17.15 -23.73 0.76
N HIS A 366 -15.93 -23.95 0.24
CA HIS A 366 -15.53 -25.26 -0.28
C HIS A 366 -15.36 -26.32 0.81
N LEU A 367 -14.82 -25.95 1.98
CA LEU A 367 -14.70 -26.85 3.12
C LEU A 367 -16.07 -27.34 3.59
N SER A 368 -17.08 -26.45 3.62
CA SER A 368 -18.45 -26.82 3.96
C SER A 368 -19.10 -27.69 2.88
N LYS A 369 -19.04 -27.24 1.63
CA LYS A 369 -19.63 -27.94 0.48
C LYS A 369 -19.08 -29.35 0.30
N ASP A 370 -17.77 -29.50 0.42
CA ASP A 370 -17.09 -30.78 0.19
C ASP A 370 -17.05 -31.66 1.45
N GLY A 371 -17.59 -31.18 2.58
CA GLY A 371 -17.76 -31.95 3.81
C GLY A 371 -16.49 -32.08 4.64
N TRP A 372 -15.56 -31.13 4.55
CA TRP A 372 -14.41 -31.01 5.44
C TRP A 372 -14.80 -30.43 6.80
N TYR A 373 -15.53 -29.31 6.81
CA TYR A 373 -15.86 -28.54 8.02
C TYR A 373 -17.30 -27.97 7.98
N PRO A 374 -18.11 -28.08 9.07
CA PRO A 374 -17.81 -28.77 10.32
C PRO A 374 -17.70 -30.30 10.15
N LYS A 375 -17.21 -30.98 11.19
CA LYS A 375 -17.06 -32.44 11.16
C LYS A 375 -18.42 -33.14 11.09
N THR A 376 -18.78 -33.65 9.91
CA THR A 376 -19.97 -34.50 9.73
C THR A 376 -19.58 -35.98 9.74
N GLU A 377 -20.21 -36.78 10.61
CA GLU A 377 -20.01 -38.22 10.68
C GLU A 377 -20.32 -38.91 9.34
N GLY A 378 -19.56 -39.97 9.01
CA GLY A 378 -19.77 -40.77 7.80
C GLY A 378 -19.31 -40.17 6.46
N LYS A 379 -18.89 -38.89 6.41
CA LYS A 379 -18.34 -38.28 5.19
C LYS A 379 -16.81 -38.21 5.24
N LYS A 380 -16.13 -38.88 4.30
CA LYS A 380 -14.69 -38.72 4.06
C LYS A 380 -14.48 -37.83 2.84
N PRO A 381 -14.15 -36.54 3.03
CA PRO A 381 -13.99 -35.61 1.92
C PRO A 381 -12.73 -35.93 1.11
N THR A 382 -12.79 -35.72 -0.20
CA THR A 382 -11.68 -36.00 -1.15
C THR A 382 -11.28 -34.79 -1.99
N LYS A 383 -12.11 -33.75 -2.07
CA LYS A 383 -11.82 -32.54 -2.85
C LYS A 383 -11.03 -31.56 -2.02
N TRP A 384 -9.80 -31.25 -2.44
CA TRP A 384 -8.86 -30.42 -1.67
C TRP A 384 -9.04 -28.92 -1.87
N THR A 385 -9.97 -28.47 -2.70
CA THR A 385 -10.13 -27.05 -3.07
C THR A 385 -10.26 -26.12 -1.86
N GLY A 386 -11.03 -26.51 -0.84
CA GLY A 386 -11.14 -25.71 0.39
C GLY A 386 -9.86 -25.67 1.22
N ILE A 387 -9.11 -26.77 1.26
CA ILE A 387 -7.81 -26.88 1.95
C ILE A 387 -6.77 -26.00 1.25
N GLU A 388 -6.73 -26.03 -0.09
CA GLU A 388 -5.83 -25.22 -0.90
C GLU A 388 -6.08 -23.72 -0.72
N TRP A 389 -7.34 -23.27 -0.81
CA TRP A 389 -7.69 -21.86 -0.58
C TRP A 389 -7.38 -21.39 0.84
N LEU A 390 -7.56 -22.26 1.85
CA LEU A 390 -7.21 -21.93 3.22
C LEU A 390 -5.70 -21.76 3.39
N GLY A 391 -4.90 -22.61 2.74
CA GLY A 391 -3.44 -22.47 2.67
C GLY A 391 -2.99 -21.17 1.98
N VAL A 392 -3.65 -20.79 0.87
CA VAL A 392 -3.41 -19.50 0.18
C VAL A 392 -3.76 -18.33 1.09
N SER A 393 -4.91 -18.35 1.75
CA SER A 393 -5.30 -17.32 2.72
C SER A 393 -4.28 -17.17 3.85
N ALA A 394 -3.76 -18.28 4.36
CA ALA A 394 -2.73 -18.27 5.41
C ALA A 394 -1.45 -17.61 4.91
N ALA A 395 -0.94 -18.02 3.75
CA ALA A 395 0.28 -17.44 3.16
C ALA A 395 0.15 -15.93 2.87
N LEU A 396 -1.02 -15.49 2.37
CA LEU A 396 -1.30 -14.08 2.09
C LEU A 396 -1.53 -13.24 3.36
N SER A 397 -1.62 -13.85 4.54
CA SER A 397 -1.87 -13.11 5.79
C SER A 397 -0.63 -12.44 6.36
N SER A 398 0.58 -12.74 5.87
CA SER A 398 1.79 -11.98 6.20
C SER A 398 1.61 -10.49 5.86
N PRO A 399 1.94 -9.54 6.76
CA PRO A 399 2.75 -9.68 7.98
C PRO A 399 1.98 -9.95 9.28
N ASP A 400 0.68 -10.23 9.25
CA ASP A 400 -0.10 -10.57 10.45
C ASP A 400 0.18 -12.03 10.88
N THR A 401 1.24 -12.20 11.68
CA THR A 401 1.70 -13.51 12.17
C THR A 401 0.60 -14.26 12.91
N THR A 402 -0.17 -13.55 13.74
CA THR A 402 -1.24 -14.15 14.52
C THR A 402 -2.28 -14.75 13.60
N ARG A 403 -2.85 -13.96 12.68
CA ARG A 403 -3.85 -14.47 11.73
C ARG A 403 -3.31 -15.63 10.89
N MET A 404 -2.09 -15.49 10.37
CA MET A 404 -1.44 -16.53 9.57
C MET A 404 -1.34 -17.85 10.32
N VAL A 405 -0.85 -17.83 11.57
CA VAL A 405 -0.69 -19.03 12.39
C VAL A 405 -2.02 -19.66 12.73
N TYR A 406 -3.02 -18.87 13.11
CA TYR A 406 -4.36 -19.39 13.40
C TYR A 406 -4.98 -20.08 12.18
N LEU A 407 -4.77 -19.54 10.96
CA LEU A 407 -5.23 -20.18 9.72
C LEU A 407 -4.50 -21.51 9.46
N TYR A 408 -3.17 -21.57 9.62
CA TYR A 408 -2.42 -22.82 9.49
C TYR A 408 -2.80 -23.85 10.55
N CYS A 409 -2.99 -23.44 11.80
CA CYS A 409 -3.43 -24.32 12.87
C CYS A 409 -4.85 -24.84 12.62
N GLY A 410 -5.79 -23.99 12.18
CA GLY A 410 -7.14 -24.39 11.79
C GLY A 410 -7.12 -25.41 10.66
N LEU A 411 -6.33 -25.16 9.62
CA LEU A 411 -6.11 -26.07 8.48
C LEU A 411 -5.59 -27.44 8.93
N ALA A 412 -4.56 -27.45 9.79
CA ALA A 412 -3.97 -28.67 10.32
C ALA A 412 -4.97 -29.49 11.14
N HIS A 413 -5.83 -28.83 11.94
CA HIS A 413 -6.87 -29.50 12.71
C HIS A 413 -8.00 -30.06 11.84
N VAL A 414 -8.43 -29.34 10.78
CA VAL A 414 -9.38 -29.87 9.79
C VAL A 414 -8.87 -31.18 9.19
N LEU A 415 -7.57 -31.26 8.87
CA LEU A 415 -6.96 -32.47 8.32
C LEU A 415 -6.88 -33.60 9.36
N ARG A 416 -6.41 -33.30 10.59
CA ARG A 416 -6.35 -34.26 11.70
C ARG A 416 -7.71 -34.88 12.01
N GLU A 417 -8.75 -34.05 12.11
CA GLU A 417 -10.13 -34.48 12.43
C GLU A 417 -10.70 -35.48 11.41
N ARG A 418 -10.16 -35.49 10.19
CA ARG A 418 -10.53 -36.38 9.08
C ARG A 418 -9.52 -37.51 8.81
N GLY A 419 -8.52 -37.66 9.66
CA GLY A 419 -7.53 -38.74 9.60
C GLY A 419 -6.32 -38.47 8.70
N TYR A 420 -6.12 -37.23 8.26
CA TYR A 420 -4.97 -36.79 7.45
C TYR A 420 -3.89 -36.15 8.34
N LEU A 421 -3.38 -36.93 9.31
CA LEU A 421 -2.46 -36.43 10.34
C LEU A 421 -1.11 -35.97 9.74
N ALA A 422 -0.57 -36.73 8.78
CA ALA A 422 0.72 -36.42 8.17
C ALA A 422 0.66 -35.11 7.39
N GLU A 423 -0.41 -34.91 6.63
CA GLU A 423 -0.68 -33.67 5.89
C GLU A 423 -0.91 -32.51 6.86
N GLY A 424 -1.66 -32.71 7.95
CA GLY A 424 -1.83 -31.71 8.99
C GLY A 424 -0.50 -31.24 9.58
N ARG A 425 0.42 -32.17 9.91
CA ARG A 425 1.77 -31.84 10.39
C ARG A 425 2.60 -31.10 9.34
N SER A 426 2.46 -31.44 8.05
CA SER A 426 3.17 -30.73 6.98
C SER A 426 2.78 -29.24 6.90
N TRP A 427 1.51 -28.91 7.12
CA TRP A 427 1.04 -27.52 7.16
C TRP A 427 1.56 -26.73 8.37
N LEU A 428 1.72 -27.39 9.53
CA LEU A 428 2.38 -26.77 10.68
C LEU A 428 3.86 -26.48 10.40
N SER A 429 4.55 -27.36 9.66
CA SER A 429 5.92 -27.10 9.19
C SER A 429 5.98 -25.90 8.24
N TYR A 430 5.07 -25.82 7.27
CA TYR A 430 4.98 -24.65 6.38
C TYR A 430 4.70 -23.35 7.12
N ALA A 431 3.91 -23.39 8.20
CA ALA A 431 3.68 -22.22 9.03
C ALA A 431 5.00 -21.68 9.64
N ARG A 432 5.86 -22.57 10.16
CA ARG A 432 7.18 -22.20 10.70
C ARG A 432 8.08 -21.59 9.64
N GLU A 433 8.15 -22.21 8.46
CA GLU A 433 8.94 -21.70 7.33
C GLU A 433 8.47 -20.29 6.94
N ASN A 434 7.17 -20.07 6.81
CA ASN A 434 6.60 -18.77 6.43
C ASN A 434 6.78 -17.68 7.50
N ILE A 435 6.75 -18.04 8.79
CA ILE A 435 7.12 -17.10 9.88
C ILE A 435 8.58 -16.66 9.71
N GLY A 436 9.49 -17.62 9.48
CA GLY A 436 10.91 -17.35 9.30
C GLY A 436 11.22 -16.51 8.06
N GLU A 437 10.60 -16.83 6.92
CA GLU A 437 10.77 -16.07 5.67
C GLU A 437 10.26 -14.64 5.75
N ALA A 438 9.20 -14.39 6.54
CA ALA A 438 8.64 -13.06 6.72
C ALA A 438 9.44 -12.17 7.71
N GLY A 439 10.45 -12.72 8.40
CA GLY A 439 11.27 -11.98 9.36
C GLY A 439 10.50 -11.48 10.59
N LEU A 440 9.41 -12.18 10.96
CA LEU A 440 8.50 -11.80 12.04
C LEU A 440 8.98 -12.38 13.38
N ASP A 441 8.61 -11.76 14.51
CA ASP A 441 8.94 -12.27 15.85
C ASP A 441 8.35 -13.66 16.06
N MET A 442 9.25 -14.65 16.20
CA MET A 442 8.90 -16.06 16.26
C MET A 442 8.38 -16.50 17.64
N SER A 443 8.66 -15.74 18.70
CA SER A 443 8.60 -16.26 20.08
C SER A 443 7.22 -16.75 20.53
N GLY A 444 6.15 -16.02 20.22
CA GLY A 444 4.78 -16.41 20.58
C GLY A 444 4.14 -17.40 19.61
N ALA A 445 4.37 -17.20 18.31
CA ALA A 445 3.79 -17.99 17.22
C ALA A 445 4.39 -19.41 17.15
N GLU A 446 5.70 -19.52 17.28
CA GLU A 446 6.41 -20.79 17.27
C GLU A 446 6.05 -21.65 18.49
N LYS A 447 5.91 -21.02 19.67
CA LYS A 447 5.46 -21.69 20.88
C LYS A 447 4.08 -22.34 20.70
N LEU A 448 3.13 -21.63 20.09
CA LEU A 448 1.80 -22.19 19.81
C LEU A 448 1.88 -23.45 18.92
N ILE A 449 2.73 -23.43 17.88
CA ILE A 449 2.90 -24.58 16.99
C ILE A 449 3.55 -25.75 17.73
N ILE A 450 4.57 -25.49 18.55
CA ILE A 450 5.24 -26.50 19.39
C ILE A 450 4.25 -27.14 20.37
N ASP A 451 3.45 -26.33 21.07
CA ASP A 451 2.46 -26.80 22.03
C ASP A 451 1.44 -27.73 21.35
N ILE A 452 0.97 -27.38 20.14
CA ILE A 452 0.05 -28.22 19.36
C ILE A 452 0.70 -29.56 18.99
N GLU A 453 1.93 -29.54 18.47
CA GLU A 453 2.63 -30.76 18.09
C GLU A 453 2.91 -31.68 19.28
N GLU A 454 3.22 -31.11 20.45
CA GLU A 454 3.42 -31.88 21.68
C GLU A 454 2.12 -32.53 22.16
N VAL A 455 1.02 -31.75 22.20
CA VAL A 455 -0.31 -32.28 22.53
C VAL A 455 -0.66 -33.43 21.59
N TRP A 456 -0.52 -33.21 20.28
CA TRP A 456 -0.80 -34.22 19.26
C TRP A 456 0.04 -35.50 19.46
N LYS A 457 1.35 -35.36 19.68
CA LYS A 457 2.25 -36.49 19.91
C LYS A 457 1.82 -37.32 21.11
N ARG A 458 1.39 -36.68 22.20
CA ARG A 458 0.96 -37.36 23.43
C ARG A 458 -0.40 -38.06 23.24
N THR A 459 -1.37 -37.40 22.61
CA THR A 459 -2.66 -38.03 22.30
C THR A 459 -2.50 -39.22 21.37
N ASP A 460 -1.67 -39.08 20.32
CA ASP A 460 -1.42 -40.14 19.33
C ASP A 460 -0.67 -41.34 19.95
N SER A 461 0.04 -41.13 21.07
CA SER A 461 0.70 -42.19 21.85
C SER A 461 -0.22 -42.93 22.83
N GLY A 462 -1.51 -42.60 22.86
CA GLY A 462 -2.52 -43.26 23.71
C GLY A 462 -2.72 -42.62 25.08
N ASP A 463 -2.13 -41.46 25.35
CA ASP A 463 -2.33 -40.72 26.60
C ASP A 463 -3.64 -39.91 26.55
N GLN A 464 -4.74 -40.58 26.93
CA GLN A 464 -6.10 -40.01 26.93
C GLN A 464 -6.22 -38.74 27.80
N ALA A 465 -5.33 -38.53 28.79
CA ALA A 465 -5.35 -37.32 29.61
C ALA A 465 -5.06 -36.05 28.80
N TRP A 466 -4.45 -36.18 27.61
CA TRP A 466 -4.12 -35.07 26.72
C TRP A 466 -5.22 -34.72 25.71
N GLU A 467 -6.26 -35.55 25.57
CA GLU A 467 -7.39 -35.27 24.66
C GLU A 467 -8.07 -33.94 25.00
N ARG A 468 -8.18 -33.60 26.30
CA ARG A 468 -8.78 -32.34 26.77
C ARG A 468 -8.05 -31.07 26.30
N TYR A 469 -6.79 -31.20 25.87
CA TYR A 469 -5.98 -30.08 25.38
C TYR A 469 -6.00 -29.95 23.86
N VAL A 470 -6.55 -30.94 23.13
CA VAL A 470 -6.72 -30.86 21.68
C VAL A 470 -7.83 -29.85 21.37
N LYS A 471 -7.45 -28.74 20.76
CA LYS A 471 -8.41 -27.78 20.19
C LYS A 471 -9.02 -28.36 18.91
N THR A 472 -10.23 -27.93 18.57
CA THR A 472 -10.87 -28.29 17.29
C THR A 472 -10.58 -27.23 16.24
N SER A 473 -10.79 -27.58 14.96
CA SER A 473 -10.80 -26.61 13.86
C SER A 473 -11.75 -25.42 14.12
N GLU A 474 -12.87 -25.68 14.77
CA GLU A 474 -13.86 -24.67 15.18
C GLU A 474 -13.31 -23.63 16.15
N TYR A 475 -12.45 -24.02 17.09
CA TYR A 475 -11.79 -23.07 17.99
C TYR A 475 -10.99 -22.02 17.21
N TYR A 476 -10.17 -22.45 16.25
CA TYR A 476 -9.34 -21.55 15.48
C TYR A 476 -10.15 -20.65 14.54
N PHE A 477 -11.18 -21.19 13.89
CA PHE A 477 -12.06 -20.38 13.04
C PHE A 477 -12.89 -19.37 13.85
N THR A 478 -13.33 -19.73 15.06
CA THR A 478 -14.03 -18.81 15.97
C THR A 478 -13.12 -17.67 16.44
N GLU A 479 -11.86 -17.96 16.77
CA GLU A 479 -10.90 -16.93 17.15
C GLU A 479 -10.55 -16.01 15.95
N LEU A 480 -10.47 -16.54 14.74
CA LEU A 480 -10.31 -15.72 13.53
C LEU A 480 -11.50 -14.79 13.29
N ASP A 481 -12.73 -15.25 13.53
CA ASP A 481 -13.93 -14.43 13.42
C ASP A 481 -14.00 -13.35 14.54
N ARG A 482 -13.31 -13.53 15.68
CA ARG A 482 -13.17 -12.51 16.76
C ARG A 482 -12.11 -11.46 16.46
N VAL A 483 -11.01 -11.84 15.82
CA VAL A 483 -9.89 -10.95 15.48
C VAL A 483 -10.17 -10.12 14.21
N THR A 484 -11.18 -10.51 13.42
CA THR A 484 -11.62 -9.81 12.21
C THR A 484 -13.04 -9.27 12.43
N PRO A 485 -13.23 -8.06 12.99
CA PRO A 485 -14.57 -7.51 13.10
C PRO A 485 -15.18 -7.29 11.69
N PRO A 486 -16.51 -7.42 11.54
CA PRO A 486 -17.22 -7.28 10.28
C PRO A 486 -16.99 -5.96 9.54
#